data_AF-A0AAU8ENF1-F1
#
_entry.id   AF-A0AAU8ENF1-F1
#
_cell.length_a   1.000
_cell.length_b   1.000
_cell.length_c   1.000
_cell.angle_alpha   90.00
_cell.angle_beta   90.00
_cell.angle_gamma   90.00
#
_symmetry.space_group_name_H-M   'P 1'
#
loop_
_entity.id
_entity.type
_entity.pdbx_description
1 polymer ?
#
loop_
_entity_poly.entity_id
_entity_poly.type
_entity_poly.pdbx_seq_one_letter_code
_entity_poly.pdbx_strand_id
1 'polypeptide(L)'
;MSVLKVLIAALLALALPAAAVATAPPASASAQVYNPCARLSAGQTKFSGFGANRVTFATATTRNTGLLTITGCVRSGNRYIQEWQDWGYGGQYGFAAQNREWEDTYRSPTGSFSFTEALGRSNPGTALKYYKINGRSRWGGEWNRNYNQYFEGAGGEADENLWTFMNQGYYEQAAVINYNRPPDSKTVLGASYAIFFHAGRAPSAGCISTSLTTVTRLLRTSRPGDRIIMGAVDDVFTPYSSNPFGAITAKYARTGGPASWLGNPASREVTGLRSGGAYQAFRGGSIYWSAAGGARTIGGAIRSKWAAAGAQNGRLGYPASDEGRGLTNGGAYQSFLGGRIHWSRATGAHITRGGILAAWAASGYERGVLGYPTSDETGGLKDGGSYQTFQGGIIHWSPATGARITRGAIRTAWAGAGSEHGTLGYPTGNEYAFSGGAAQDFQGGTITWTAQSGARIVAGAIGAKFKAARTLGHAITNELSTGVGGRYQGFRTGYIIWHSATGAHISTPALRAAWIAAGGGTGPLGFPTGDAAGSLQEYQHGRIAIAADGTVTVTLDPPPSSAPTAAAPAPTTVPTATPTPAGG
;
A
#
# COMPACT_ATOMS: atom_id res chain seq x y z
N MET A 1 14.41 -42.67 53.32
CA MET A 1 15.87 -42.43 53.44
C MET A 1 16.12 -40.93 53.42
N SER A 2 16.83 -40.43 54.45
CA SER A 2 17.34 -39.07 54.73
C SER A 2 16.38 -37.88 54.58
N VAL A 3 15.86 -37.27 55.65
CA VAL A 3 16.51 -36.33 56.59
C VAL A 3 17.13 -35.11 55.88
N LEU A 4 16.30 -34.11 55.56
CA LEU A 4 16.63 -32.68 55.62
C LEU A 4 15.33 -31.83 55.51
N LYS A 5 14.59 -31.67 56.61
CA LYS A 5 13.51 -30.67 56.75
C LYS A 5 13.93 -29.69 57.84
N VAL A 6 14.55 -28.56 57.47
CA VAL A 6 14.65 -27.38 58.35
C VAL A 6 14.60 -26.10 57.49
N LEU A 7 13.74 -25.17 57.94
CA LEU A 7 13.58 -23.75 57.55
C LEU A 7 12.94 -23.44 56.19
N ILE A 8 11.61 -23.30 56.14
CA ILE A 8 10.93 -22.06 55.70
C ILE A 8 9.57 -21.99 56.40
N ALA A 9 9.45 -21.18 57.45
CA ALA A 9 8.16 -20.64 57.90
C ALA A 9 8.37 -19.32 58.66
N ALA A 10 7.67 -18.30 58.15
CA ALA A 10 7.30 -17.03 58.78
C ALA A 10 8.19 -15.78 58.59
N LEU A 11 7.49 -14.76 58.04
CA LEU A 11 7.73 -13.30 58.05
C LEU A 11 8.81 -12.79 57.05
N LEU A 12 8.62 -11.71 56.29
CA LEU A 12 7.79 -10.53 56.49
C LEU A 12 7.59 -9.82 55.14
N ALA A 13 6.43 -9.16 55.02
CA ALA A 13 6.09 -8.26 53.94
C ALA A 13 7.09 -7.10 53.84
N LEU A 14 7.60 -6.88 52.63
CA LEU A 14 8.19 -5.61 52.24
C LEU A 14 7.07 -4.75 51.63
N ALA A 15 6.68 -3.73 52.39
CA ALA A 15 5.87 -2.64 51.90
C ALA A 15 6.63 -1.90 50.77
N LEU A 16 6.02 -1.81 49.60
CA LEU A 16 6.40 -0.86 48.56
C LEU A 16 5.49 0.37 48.68
N PRO A 17 6.00 1.60 48.45
CA PRO A 17 5.27 2.82 48.75
C PRO A 17 4.15 3.04 47.74
N ALA A 18 3.01 3.53 48.25
CA ALA A 18 1.92 4.05 47.45
C ALA A 18 2.36 5.36 46.77
N ALA A 19 2.54 5.33 45.44
CA ALA A 19 2.50 6.52 44.59
C ALA A 19 2.34 6.13 43.11
N ALA A 20 1.09 6.13 42.64
CA ALA A 20 0.61 6.69 41.37
C ALA A 20 -0.72 5.99 41.04
N VAL A 21 -1.83 6.73 41.19
CA VAL A 21 -3.10 6.38 40.56
C VAL A 21 -2.90 6.53 39.06
N ALA A 22 -2.30 5.53 38.42
CA ALA A 22 -2.38 5.36 37.00
C ALA A 22 -3.79 4.83 36.72
N THR A 23 -4.64 5.69 36.16
CA THR A 23 -5.87 5.25 35.51
C THR A 23 -5.48 4.15 34.51
N ALA A 24 -5.82 2.91 34.82
CA ALA A 24 -5.54 1.79 33.95
C ALA A 24 -6.18 2.08 32.58
N PRO A 25 -5.46 1.94 31.46
CA PRO A 25 -6.09 2.01 30.15
C PRO A 25 -7.20 0.95 30.08
N PRO A 26 -8.31 1.23 29.36
CA PRO A 26 -9.38 0.24 29.20
C PRO A 26 -8.75 -1.03 28.64
N ALA A 27 -9.08 -2.16 29.26
CA ALA A 27 -8.56 -3.50 29.01
C ALA A 27 -7.83 -3.62 27.66
N SER A 28 -6.51 -3.49 27.69
CA SER A 28 -5.65 -3.99 26.62
C SER A 28 -5.72 -5.51 26.70
N ALA A 29 -6.84 -6.08 26.24
CA ALA A 29 -6.97 -7.51 25.99
C ALA A 29 -5.87 -7.87 24.99
N SER A 30 -4.89 -8.61 25.47
CA SER A 30 -3.80 -9.09 24.65
C SER A 30 -4.37 -9.91 23.48
N ALA A 31 -3.67 -9.84 22.35
CA ALA A 31 -4.06 -10.33 21.02
C ALA A 31 -4.22 -11.86 20.95
N GLN A 32 -5.28 -12.40 21.55
CA GLN A 32 -5.32 -13.80 21.94
C GLN A 32 -6.64 -14.46 21.56
N VAL A 33 -6.60 -15.10 20.39
CA VAL A 33 -7.65 -15.89 19.71
C VAL A 33 -8.87 -15.10 19.25
N TYR A 34 -8.99 -15.00 17.92
CA TYR A 34 -10.18 -14.47 17.29
C TYR A 34 -11.36 -15.46 17.50
N ASN A 35 -12.36 -15.04 18.28
CA ASN A 35 -13.68 -15.68 18.45
C ASN A 35 -13.64 -17.20 18.70
N PRO A 36 -13.23 -17.67 19.89
CA PRO A 36 -13.11 -19.10 20.19
C PRO A 36 -14.45 -19.87 20.07
N CYS A 37 -15.59 -19.20 20.27
CA CYS A 37 -16.92 -19.79 20.11
C CYS A 37 -17.23 -20.15 18.64
N ALA A 38 -16.88 -19.27 17.69
CA ALA A 38 -16.99 -19.56 16.27
C ALA A 38 -16.08 -20.73 15.86
N ARG A 39 -14.87 -20.79 16.43
CA ARG A 39 -13.93 -21.89 16.18
C ARG A 39 -14.45 -23.23 16.68
N LEU A 40 -15.06 -23.26 17.87
CA LEU A 40 -15.73 -24.45 18.39
C LEU A 40 -16.86 -24.90 17.44
N SER A 41 -17.67 -23.96 16.98
CA SER A 41 -18.76 -24.23 16.01
C SER A 41 -18.27 -24.79 14.68
N ALA A 42 -17.06 -24.42 14.28
CA ALA A 42 -16.43 -24.85 13.04
C ALA A 42 -15.62 -26.16 13.18
N GLY A 43 -15.62 -26.80 14.36
CA GLY A 43 -14.80 -27.99 14.61
C GLY A 43 -13.29 -27.71 14.62
N GLN A 44 -12.89 -26.46 14.91
CA GLN A 44 -11.50 -25.99 14.87
C GLN A 44 -10.85 -25.92 16.25
N THR A 45 -11.38 -26.68 17.19
CA THR A 45 -10.82 -26.92 18.52
C THR A 45 -10.27 -28.34 18.57
N LYS A 46 -9.11 -28.52 19.19
CA LYS A 46 -8.53 -29.85 19.44
C LYS A 46 -9.28 -30.61 20.53
N PHE A 47 -10.06 -29.88 21.34
CA PHE A 47 -10.90 -30.44 22.38
C PHE A 47 -12.38 -30.27 22.06
N SER A 48 -13.18 -31.29 22.40
CA SER A 48 -14.63 -31.27 22.26
C SER A 48 -15.28 -30.48 23.39
N GLY A 49 -16.35 -29.74 23.06
CA GLY A 49 -17.28 -29.20 24.04
C GLY A 49 -18.31 -30.23 24.54
N PHE A 50 -18.27 -31.48 24.03
CA PHE A 50 -19.19 -32.57 24.36
C PHE A 50 -20.68 -32.21 24.25
N GLY A 51 -21.00 -31.29 23.34
CA GLY A 51 -22.37 -30.83 23.14
C GLY A 51 -22.95 -29.99 24.29
N ALA A 52 -22.12 -29.53 25.24
CA ALA A 52 -22.53 -28.70 26.36
C ALA A 52 -23.38 -27.49 25.94
N ASN A 53 -24.24 -27.03 26.85
CA ASN A 53 -25.02 -25.81 26.59
C ASN A 53 -24.12 -24.58 26.63
N ARG A 54 -23.10 -24.61 27.49
CA ARG A 54 -22.12 -23.54 27.63
C ARG A 54 -20.69 -24.10 27.65
N VAL A 55 -19.81 -23.39 26.97
CA VAL A 55 -18.37 -23.67 26.97
C VAL A 55 -17.63 -22.39 27.28
N THR A 56 -16.83 -22.41 28.35
CA THR A 56 -15.92 -21.33 28.70
C THR A 56 -14.55 -21.63 28.12
N PHE A 57 -13.95 -20.70 27.40
CA PHE A 57 -12.55 -20.78 27.01
C PHE A 57 -11.68 -20.02 28.00
N ALA A 58 -10.56 -20.58 28.43
CA ALA A 58 -9.53 -19.87 29.19
C ALA A 58 -8.18 -20.10 28.51
N THR A 59 -7.74 -19.14 27.71
CA THR A 59 -6.64 -19.34 26.76
C THR A 59 -5.48 -18.39 27.00
N ALA A 60 -4.27 -18.94 26.95
CA ALA A 60 -3.01 -18.19 27.04
C ALA A 60 -2.22 -18.18 25.73
N THR A 61 -1.27 -17.25 25.68
CA THR A 61 -0.55 -16.91 24.45
C THR A 61 0.41 -17.98 24.04
N THR A 62 1.09 -18.51 25.03
CA THR A 62 1.99 -19.64 24.94
C THR A 62 1.78 -20.48 26.19
N ARG A 63 2.41 -21.66 26.25
CA ARG A 63 2.42 -22.48 27.47
C ARG A 63 3.08 -21.79 28.66
N ASN A 64 3.87 -20.73 28.47
CA ASN A 64 4.63 -20.07 29.52
C ASN A 64 3.99 -18.76 30.00
N THR A 65 2.75 -18.49 29.60
CA THR A 65 2.04 -17.26 29.97
C THR A 65 0.90 -17.57 30.93
N GLY A 66 0.93 -16.99 32.12
CA GLY A 66 -0.14 -17.09 33.11
C GLY A 66 -1.32 -16.12 32.88
N LEU A 67 -1.17 -15.09 32.04
CA LEU A 67 -2.26 -14.15 31.71
C LEU A 67 -3.21 -14.74 30.66
N LEU A 68 -4.52 -14.69 30.93
CA LEU A 68 -5.54 -15.37 30.15
C LEU A 68 -6.58 -14.42 29.56
N THR A 69 -7.05 -14.76 28.36
CA THR A 69 -8.34 -14.32 27.84
C THR A 69 -9.38 -15.39 28.16
N ILE A 70 -10.49 -14.99 28.78
CA ILE A 70 -11.56 -15.89 29.22
C ILE A 70 -12.84 -15.55 28.46
N THR A 71 -13.37 -16.49 27.68
CA THR A 71 -14.53 -16.24 26.81
C THR A 71 -15.65 -17.23 27.11
N GLY A 72 -16.83 -16.73 27.46
CA GLY A 72 -18.03 -17.54 27.62
C GLY A 72 -18.79 -17.72 26.30
N CYS A 73 -19.04 -18.97 25.93
CA CYS A 73 -19.82 -19.34 24.77
C CYS A 73 -21.14 -20.01 25.19
N VAL A 74 -22.23 -19.69 24.51
CA VAL A 74 -23.54 -20.34 24.67
C VAL A 74 -23.97 -20.99 23.37
N ARG A 75 -24.56 -22.19 23.48
CA ARG A 75 -25.09 -22.92 22.34
C ARG A 75 -26.39 -22.26 21.86
N SER A 76 -26.43 -21.93 20.58
CA SER A 76 -27.58 -21.39 19.87
C SER A 76 -27.79 -22.21 18.60
N GLY A 77 -28.74 -23.15 18.66
CA GLY A 77 -28.95 -24.16 17.62
C GLY A 77 -27.73 -25.08 17.44
N ASN A 78 -27.20 -25.12 16.22
CA ASN A 78 -26.03 -25.95 15.86
C ASN A 78 -24.69 -25.21 16.02
N ARG A 79 -24.67 -24.03 16.64
CA ARG A 79 -23.46 -23.20 16.80
C ARG A 79 -23.33 -22.69 18.23
N TYR A 80 -22.14 -22.23 18.56
CA TYR A 80 -21.82 -21.49 19.77
C TYR A 80 -21.60 -20.01 19.45
N ILE A 81 -22.25 -19.14 20.21
CA ILE A 81 -22.10 -17.69 20.12
C ILE A 81 -21.40 -17.18 21.39
N GLN A 82 -20.58 -16.14 21.24
CA GLN A 82 -19.93 -15.50 22.39
C GLN A 82 -20.96 -14.71 23.18
N GLU A 83 -21.08 -15.00 24.47
CA GLU A 83 -21.99 -14.30 25.39
C GLU A 83 -21.24 -13.21 26.18
N TRP A 84 -20.01 -13.48 26.58
CA TRP A 84 -19.17 -12.54 27.33
C TRP A 84 -17.68 -12.88 27.18
N GLN A 85 -16.83 -11.91 27.51
CA GLN A 85 -15.38 -12.08 27.60
C GLN A 85 -14.84 -11.26 28.77
N ASP A 86 -13.84 -11.81 29.46
CA ASP A 86 -13.11 -11.18 30.54
C ASP A 86 -11.64 -11.63 30.48
N TRP A 87 -10.81 -11.14 31.39
CA TRP A 87 -9.43 -11.56 31.55
C TRP A 87 -9.18 -12.14 32.94
N GLY A 88 -8.08 -12.86 33.09
CA GLY A 88 -7.75 -13.54 34.33
C GLY A 88 -6.34 -14.12 34.34
N TYR A 89 -6.07 -14.96 35.31
CA TYR A 89 -4.80 -15.68 35.43
C TYR A 89 -5.02 -17.19 35.48
N GLY A 90 -4.02 -17.92 34.99
CA GLY A 90 -3.88 -19.36 35.17
C GLY A 90 -2.77 -19.68 36.17
N GLY A 91 -2.15 -20.84 35.97
CA GLY A 91 -0.91 -21.23 36.65
C GLY A 91 0.18 -20.16 36.50
N GLN A 92 0.97 -19.96 37.56
CA GLN A 92 2.09 -19.01 37.59
C GLN A 92 3.07 -19.21 36.42
N TYR A 93 3.29 -20.46 35.99
CA TYR A 93 4.15 -20.78 34.84
C TYR A 93 3.36 -21.10 33.56
N GLY A 94 2.08 -20.73 33.51
CA GLY A 94 1.19 -20.91 32.36
C GLY A 94 0.50 -22.27 32.35
N PHE A 95 0.51 -22.96 31.21
CA PHE A 95 -0.18 -24.24 31.00
C PHE A 95 0.80 -25.40 30.83
N ALA A 96 0.48 -26.56 31.39
CA ALA A 96 1.15 -27.80 31.05
C ALA A 96 0.64 -28.32 29.71
N ALA A 97 1.47 -29.12 29.01
CA ALA A 97 0.99 -29.87 27.86
C ALA A 97 -0.13 -30.84 28.29
N GLN A 98 -1.00 -31.23 27.36
CA GLN A 98 -2.09 -32.16 27.66
C GLN A 98 -1.55 -33.44 28.33
N ASN A 99 -2.18 -33.83 29.44
CA ASN A 99 -1.80 -35.00 30.26
C ASN A 99 -0.39 -34.94 30.87
N ARG A 100 0.19 -33.74 31.02
CA ARG A 100 1.51 -33.52 31.65
C ARG A 100 1.47 -32.63 32.88
N GLU A 101 0.27 -32.28 33.34
CA GLU A 101 0.09 -31.54 34.58
C GLU A 101 0.31 -32.47 35.79
N TRP A 102 1.00 -31.96 36.80
CA TRP A 102 1.41 -32.69 38.00
C TRP A 102 1.51 -31.72 39.18
N GLU A 103 1.44 -32.24 40.41
CA GLU A 103 1.66 -31.44 41.62
C GLU A 103 2.97 -30.64 41.55
N ASP A 104 2.98 -29.45 42.14
CA ASP A 104 4.12 -28.54 42.23
C ASP A 104 4.69 -28.01 40.90
N THR A 105 4.02 -28.24 39.77
CA THR A 105 4.46 -27.66 38.48
C THR A 105 4.05 -26.19 38.30
N TYR A 106 3.14 -25.68 39.15
CA TYR A 106 2.55 -24.34 39.09
C TYR A 106 1.96 -23.98 37.71
N ARG A 107 1.40 -24.98 37.03
CA ARG A 107 0.80 -24.87 35.70
C ARG A 107 -0.67 -25.26 35.73
N SER A 108 -1.43 -24.64 34.83
CA SER A 108 -2.81 -25.03 34.59
C SER A 108 -2.86 -26.25 33.66
N PRO A 109 -3.79 -27.19 33.85
CA PRO A 109 -3.97 -28.30 32.93
C PRO A 109 -4.48 -27.81 31.57
N THR A 110 -4.06 -28.49 30.50
CA THR A 110 -4.61 -28.27 29.15
C THR A 110 -5.64 -29.33 28.81
N GLY A 111 -6.85 -28.93 28.42
CA GLY A 111 -7.92 -29.86 28.03
C GLY A 111 -9.32 -29.26 28.04
N SER A 112 -10.31 -30.14 28.01
CA SER A 112 -11.73 -29.82 28.17
C SER A 112 -12.26 -30.52 29.40
N PHE A 113 -12.86 -29.77 30.33
CA PHE A 113 -13.27 -30.26 31.64
C PHE A 113 -14.67 -29.73 31.96
N SER A 114 -15.49 -30.55 32.58
CA SER A 114 -16.84 -30.20 33.02
C SER A 114 -16.82 -29.44 34.34
N PHE A 115 -17.89 -28.68 34.56
CA PHE A 115 -18.30 -28.19 35.86
C PHE A 115 -19.47 -29.05 36.36
N THR A 116 -19.34 -29.58 37.57
CA THR A 116 -20.43 -30.31 38.26
C THR A 116 -20.71 -29.76 39.66
N GLU A 117 -19.72 -29.09 40.24
CA GLU A 117 -19.71 -28.64 41.62
C GLU A 117 -19.23 -27.18 41.69
N ALA A 118 -19.66 -26.49 42.74
CA ALA A 118 -19.30 -25.13 43.04
C ALA A 118 -19.12 -24.97 44.55
N LEU A 119 -18.35 -23.97 44.97
CA LEU A 119 -18.08 -23.67 46.37
C LEU A 119 -17.93 -22.18 46.58
N GLY A 120 -18.20 -21.71 47.80
CA GLY A 120 -18.00 -20.30 48.15
C GLY A 120 -18.76 -19.87 49.40
N ARG A 121 -18.90 -18.54 49.54
CA ARG A 121 -19.48 -17.90 50.74
C ARG A 121 -20.99 -18.12 50.88
N SER A 122 -21.71 -18.12 49.77
CA SER A 122 -23.15 -18.34 49.70
C SER A 122 -23.58 -18.69 48.28
N ASN A 123 -24.59 -19.57 48.13
CA ASN A 123 -25.03 -20.03 46.82
C ASN A 123 -25.58 -18.84 45.99
N PRO A 124 -24.98 -18.49 44.84
CA PRO A 124 -25.41 -17.35 44.02
C PRO A 124 -26.66 -17.63 43.17
N GLY A 125 -27.31 -18.78 43.35
CA GLY A 125 -28.40 -19.29 42.51
C GLY A 125 -27.93 -20.26 41.44
N THR A 126 -26.87 -21.04 41.69
CA THR A 126 -26.34 -22.01 40.72
C THR A 126 -27.15 -23.30 40.66
N ALA A 127 -27.17 -23.94 39.49
CA ALA A 127 -27.69 -25.30 39.30
C ALA A 127 -26.64 -26.39 39.60
N LEU A 128 -25.38 -26.02 39.84
CA LEU A 128 -24.33 -26.94 40.25
C LEU A 128 -24.49 -27.34 41.72
N LYS A 129 -23.97 -28.51 42.11
CA LYS A 129 -23.90 -28.88 43.54
C LYS A 129 -23.04 -27.85 44.27
N TYR A 130 -23.59 -27.19 45.29
CA TYR A 130 -22.91 -26.07 45.96
C TYR A 130 -22.46 -26.43 47.38
N TYR A 131 -21.17 -26.25 47.68
CA TYR A 131 -20.63 -26.35 49.04
C TYR A 131 -20.49 -24.96 49.65
N LYS A 132 -21.26 -24.69 50.70
CA LYS A 132 -21.07 -23.48 51.50
C LYS A 132 -19.83 -23.66 52.39
N ILE A 133 -18.79 -22.88 52.11
CA ILE A 133 -17.52 -22.98 52.82
C ILE A 133 -17.70 -22.53 54.28
N ASN A 134 -17.19 -23.34 55.21
CA ASN A 134 -17.14 -23.07 56.65
C ASN A 134 -15.72 -23.37 57.18
N GLY A 135 -15.47 -23.10 58.47
CA GLY A 135 -14.13 -23.24 59.08
C GLY A 135 -13.50 -24.65 58.98
N ARG A 136 -14.29 -25.68 58.69
CA ARG A 136 -13.85 -27.07 58.54
C ARG A 136 -13.68 -27.49 57.07
N SER A 137 -14.06 -26.65 56.11
CA SER A 137 -14.03 -27.00 54.69
C SER A 137 -12.60 -27.16 54.18
N ARG A 138 -12.33 -28.31 53.55
CA ARG A 138 -11.04 -28.67 52.96
C ARG A 138 -11.23 -29.23 51.56
N TRP A 139 -10.20 -29.08 50.72
CA TRP A 139 -10.05 -29.87 49.51
C TRP A 139 -8.87 -30.82 49.66
N GLY A 140 -9.07 -32.11 49.42
CA GLY A 140 -8.05 -33.11 49.66
C GLY A 140 -6.86 -33.00 48.71
N GLY A 141 -5.67 -32.80 49.26
CA GLY A 141 -4.38 -32.97 48.60
C GLY A 141 -3.56 -34.13 49.18
N GLU A 142 -3.92 -34.61 50.37
CA GLU A 142 -3.30 -35.79 50.96
C GLU A 142 -3.58 -37.06 50.14
N TRP A 143 -2.59 -37.95 50.02
CA TRP A 143 -2.67 -39.20 49.26
C TRP A 143 -3.52 -40.27 49.98
N ASN A 144 -4.82 -39.99 50.09
CA ASN A 144 -5.80 -40.83 50.74
C ASN A 144 -7.15 -40.79 49.99
N ARG A 145 -8.20 -41.37 50.59
CA ARG A 145 -9.54 -41.46 49.98
C ARG A 145 -10.19 -40.12 49.62
N ASN A 146 -9.76 -39.02 50.26
CA ASN A 146 -10.29 -37.68 50.05
C ASN A 146 -9.52 -36.91 48.96
N TYR A 147 -8.47 -37.49 48.38
CA TYR A 147 -7.65 -36.82 47.38
C TYR A 147 -8.50 -36.28 46.22
N ASN A 148 -8.31 -35.01 45.90
CA ASN A 148 -9.04 -34.21 44.92
C ASN A 148 -10.57 -34.16 45.11
N GLN A 149 -11.01 -34.13 46.38
CA GLN A 149 -12.42 -34.04 46.77
C GLN A 149 -12.63 -33.05 47.92
N TYR A 150 -13.84 -32.48 47.98
CA TYR A 150 -14.29 -31.72 49.14
C TYR A 150 -14.51 -32.64 50.34
N PHE A 151 -14.07 -32.22 51.52
CA PHE A 151 -14.46 -32.84 52.80
C PHE A 151 -14.44 -31.82 53.94
N GLU A 152 -15.00 -32.19 55.09
CA GLU A 152 -14.97 -31.37 56.30
C GLU A 152 -14.15 -32.02 57.42
N GLY A 153 -13.16 -31.30 57.93
CA GLY A 153 -12.27 -31.81 58.98
C GLY A 153 -11.09 -30.89 59.25
N ALA A 154 -10.13 -31.38 60.03
CA ALA A 154 -8.91 -30.64 60.33
C ALA A 154 -8.08 -30.36 59.05
N GLY A 155 -8.00 -31.35 58.16
CA GLY A 155 -7.10 -31.36 57.01
C GLY A 155 -5.67 -31.72 57.39
N GLY A 156 -4.90 -32.19 56.41
CA GLY A 156 -3.45 -32.39 56.47
C GLY A 156 -2.67 -31.19 55.93
N GLU A 157 -1.35 -31.37 55.78
CA GLU A 157 -0.43 -30.32 55.30
C GLU A 157 -0.67 -30.00 53.82
N ALA A 158 -1.01 -31.03 53.03
CA ALA A 158 -1.30 -30.90 51.60
C ALA A 158 -2.76 -30.51 51.32
N ASP A 159 -3.67 -30.51 52.32
CA ASP A 159 -5.07 -30.21 52.08
C ASP A 159 -5.31 -28.70 51.98
N GLU A 160 -6.07 -28.29 50.97
CA GLU A 160 -6.34 -26.87 50.76
C GLU A 160 -7.37 -26.34 51.75
N ASN A 161 -7.00 -25.30 52.50
CA ASN A 161 -7.88 -24.64 53.46
C ASN A 161 -8.82 -23.64 52.78
N LEU A 162 -9.95 -24.15 52.29
CA LEU A 162 -10.95 -23.38 51.54
C LEU A 162 -11.48 -22.17 52.30
N TRP A 163 -11.63 -22.27 53.63
CA TRP A 163 -12.09 -21.16 54.48
C TRP A 163 -11.10 -20.00 54.49
N THR A 164 -9.81 -20.30 54.62
CA THR A 164 -8.75 -19.29 54.60
C THR A 164 -8.71 -18.57 53.26
N PHE A 165 -8.68 -19.30 52.15
CA PHE A 165 -8.63 -18.70 50.81
C PHE A 165 -9.92 -17.93 50.45
N MET A 166 -11.09 -18.36 50.92
CA MET A 166 -12.33 -17.59 50.78
C MET A 166 -12.25 -16.24 51.50
N ASN A 167 -11.68 -16.20 52.72
CA ASN A 167 -11.56 -14.97 53.48
C ASN A 167 -10.42 -14.06 53.00
N GLN A 168 -9.51 -14.57 52.19
CA GLN A 168 -8.54 -13.78 51.43
C GLN A 168 -9.10 -13.23 50.10
N GLY A 169 -10.34 -13.59 49.74
CA GLY A 169 -11.03 -13.10 48.54
C GLY A 169 -10.88 -13.98 47.29
N TYR A 170 -10.11 -15.08 47.35
CA TYR A 170 -9.91 -15.96 46.20
C TYR A 170 -11.10 -16.90 45.95
N TYR A 171 -11.69 -17.46 47.01
CA TYR A 171 -12.81 -18.41 46.91
C TYR A 171 -14.13 -17.83 47.41
N GLU A 172 -14.33 -16.52 47.27
CA GLU A 172 -15.64 -15.93 47.53
C GLU A 172 -16.74 -16.62 46.71
N GLN A 173 -16.42 -16.95 45.46
CA GLN A 173 -17.13 -17.91 44.62
C GLN A 173 -16.11 -18.70 43.78
N ALA A 174 -16.39 -19.98 43.55
CA ALA A 174 -15.61 -20.84 42.66
C ALA A 174 -16.47 -21.95 42.04
N ALA A 175 -16.14 -22.33 40.80
CA ALA A 175 -16.61 -23.56 40.17
C ALA A 175 -15.49 -24.61 40.17
N VAL A 176 -15.84 -25.86 40.43
CA VAL A 176 -14.88 -26.97 40.40
C VAL A 176 -14.65 -27.41 38.97
N ILE A 177 -13.40 -27.34 38.51
CA ILE A 177 -12.98 -27.88 37.22
C ILE A 177 -12.67 -29.36 37.42
N ASN A 178 -13.35 -30.23 36.67
CA ASN A 178 -13.19 -31.69 36.80
C ASN A 178 -11.91 -32.21 36.13
N TYR A 179 -10.78 -31.63 36.48
CA TYR A 179 -9.46 -32.15 36.16
C TYR A 179 -9.03 -33.19 37.21
N ASN A 180 -8.51 -34.33 36.74
CA ASN A 180 -8.07 -35.44 37.60
C ASN A 180 -9.16 -35.95 38.56
N ARG A 181 -10.42 -35.94 38.13
CA ARG A 181 -11.56 -36.42 38.91
C ARG A 181 -12.78 -36.75 38.06
N PRO A 182 -13.71 -37.59 38.56
CA PRO A 182 -14.97 -37.85 37.90
C PRO A 182 -15.79 -36.56 37.70
N PRO A 183 -16.60 -36.47 36.62
CA PRO A 183 -16.87 -37.54 35.65
C PRO A 183 -15.85 -37.62 34.50
N ASP A 184 -14.93 -36.66 34.35
CA ASP A 184 -14.09 -36.57 33.15
C ASP A 184 -12.88 -37.52 33.16
N SER A 185 -12.39 -37.90 34.34
CA SER A 185 -11.32 -38.90 34.46
C SER A 185 -11.40 -39.67 35.78
N LYS A 186 -10.69 -40.81 35.85
CA LYS A 186 -10.35 -41.41 37.15
C LYS A 186 -9.35 -40.50 37.86
N THR A 187 -9.39 -40.51 39.18
CA THR A 187 -8.44 -39.77 40.02
C THR A 187 -7.12 -40.52 40.10
N VAL A 188 -6.02 -39.83 39.82
CA VAL A 188 -4.64 -40.30 39.88
C VAL A 188 -3.91 -39.46 40.92
N LEU A 189 -3.35 -40.10 41.94
CA LEU A 189 -2.56 -39.42 42.99
C LEU A 189 -1.34 -38.74 42.34
N GLY A 190 -1.06 -37.50 42.73
CA GLY A 190 0.05 -36.71 42.19
C GLY A 190 -0.28 -35.94 40.91
N ALA A 191 -1.35 -36.28 40.19
CA ALA A 191 -1.76 -35.59 38.95
C ALA A 191 -2.53 -34.28 39.24
N SER A 192 -1.99 -33.46 40.16
CA SER A 192 -2.57 -32.23 40.71
C SER A 192 -3.97 -32.42 41.34
N TYR A 193 -4.42 -31.41 42.08
CA TYR A 193 -5.71 -31.38 42.75
C TYR A 193 -6.19 -29.93 42.88
N ALA A 194 -7.43 -29.74 43.31
CA ALA A 194 -8.02 -28.43 43.60
C ALA A 194 -7.95 -27.41 42.43
N ILE A 195 -8.25 -27.86 41.21
CA ILE A 195 -8.31 -26.95 40.07
C ILE A 195 -9.68 -26.30 40.01
N PHE A 196 -9.74 -24.98 40.20
CA PHE A 196 -10.97 -24.20 40.26
C PHE A 196 -11.00 -23.09 39.21
N PHE A 197 -12.22 -22.68 38.85
CA PHE A 197 -12.50 -21.40 38.21
C PHE A 197 -13.03 -20.43 39.28
N HIS A 198 -12.21 -19.50 39.77
CA HIS A 198 -12.49 -18.77 41.01
C HIS A 198 -12.25 -17.26 40.95
N ALA A 199 -12.71 -16.56 41.98
CA ALA A 199 -12.63 -15.11 42.12
C ALA A 199 -11.23 -14.63 42.59
N GLY A 200 -11.01 -13.32 42.68
CA GLY A 200 -9.78 -12.75 43.23
C GLY A 200 -8.66 -12.47 42.23
N ARG A 201 -8.78 -12.94 40.97
CA ARG A 201 -7.93 -12.55 39.82
C ARG A 201 -6.43 -12.44 40.15
N ALA A 202 -5.84 -13.54 40.59
CA ALA A 202 -4.42 -13.66 40.86
C ALA A 202 -3.83 -14.96 40.27
N PRO A 203 -2.54 -15.00 39.90
CA PRO A 203 -1.88 -16.25 39.53
C PRO A 203 -2.02 -17.31 40.63
N SER A 204 -2.13 -18.57 40.23
CA SER A 204 -2.29 -19.70 41.15
C SER A 204 -1.32 -20.84 40.82
N ALA A 205 -1.36 -21.94 41.58
CA ALA A 205 -0.62 -23.14 41.23
C ALA A 205 -1.21 -23.88 40.00
N GLY A 206 -2.45 -23.58 39.58
CA GLY A 206 -3.05 -24.25 38.42
C GLY A 206 -4.52 -23.91 38.14
N CYS A 207 -5.20 -23.26 39.08
CA CYS A 207 -6.54 -22.70 38.90
C CYS A 207 -6.62 -21.63 37.80
N ILE A 208 -7.84 -21.37 37.35
CA ILE A 208 -8.21 -20.21 36.55
C ILE A 208 -8.88 -19.19 37.47
N SER A 209 -8.32 -17.98 37.56
CA SER A 209 -8.85 -16.91 38.40
C SER A 209 -9.29 -15.70 37.58
N THR A 210 -10.41 -15.09 37.94
CA THR A 210 -10.94 -13.90 37.26
C THR A 210 -11.75 -13.03 38.23
N SER A 211 -12.55 -12.09 37.72
CA SER A 211 -13.41 -11.25 38.56
C SER A 211 -14.51 -12.07 39.22
N LEU A 212 -14.87 -11.68 40.45
CA LEU A 212 -16.04 -12.22 41.15
C LEU A 212 -17.30 -12.16 40.29
N THR A 213 -17.48 -11.06 39.55
CA THR A 213 -18.61 -10.87 38.63
C THR A 213 -18.68 -11.96 37.56
N THR A 214 -17.54 -12.27 36.93
CA THR A 214 -17.48 -13.30 35.87
C THR A 214 -17.71 -14.69 36.45
N VAL A 215 -17.13 -15.01 37.62
CA VAL A 215 -17.37 -16.29 38.29
C VAL A 215 -18.84 -16.44 38.70
N THR A 216 -19.42 -15.40 39.29
CA THR A 216 -20.83 -15.39 39.71
C THR A 216 -21.76 -15.55 38.50
N ARG A 217 -21.44 -14.89 37.37
CA ARG A 217 -22.16 -15.06 36.11
C ARG A 217 -22.07 -16.50 35.60
N LEU A 218 -20.87 -17.09 35.58
CA LEU A 218 -20.67 -18.49 35.20
C LEU A 218 -21.52 -19.41 36.08
N LEU A 219 -21.43 -19.27 37.41
CA LEU A 219 -22.18 -20.11 38.35
C LEU A 219 -23.70 -20.00 38.17
N ARG A 220 -24.24 -18.81 37.94
CA ARG A 220 -25.70 -18.61 37.72
C ARG A 220 -26.20 -19.20 36.40
N THR A 221 -25.33 -19.40 35.43
CA THR A 221 -25.73 -19.77 34.06
C THR A 221 -25.33 -21.20 33.68
N SER A 222 -24.31 -21.76 34.34
CA SER A 222 -23.84 -23.12 34.12
C SER A 222 -24.78 -24.17 34.71
N ARG A 223 -24.89 -25.29 33.99
CA ARG A 223 -25.55 -26.53 34.42
C ARG A 223 -24.52 -27.65 34.55
N PRO A 224 -24.78 -28.72 35.32
CA PRO A 224 -23.90 -29.87 35.36
C PRO A 224 -23.59 -30.41 33.97
N GLY A 225 -22.31 -30.52 33.63
CA GLY A 225 -21.85 -30.95 32.31
C GLY A 225 -21.47 -29.82 31.35
N ASP A 226 -21.79 -28.55 31.67
CA ASP A 226 -21.17 -27.41 30.98
C ASP A 226 -19.67 -27.41 31.21
N ARG A 227 -18.89 -26.88 30.25
CA ARG A 227 -17.45 -27.13 30.20
C ARG A 227 -16.60 -25.88 30.19
N ILE A 228 -15.33 -26.06 30.57
CA ILE A 228 -14.22 -25.18 30.27
C ILE A 228 -13.25 -25.88 29.32
N ILE A 229 -12.79 -25.17 28.29
CA ILE A 229 -11.67 -25.57 27.44
C ILE A 229 -10.53 -24.61 27.73
N MET A 230 -9.40 -25.13 28.21
CA MET A 230 -8.30 -24.32 28.72
C MET A 230 -6.96 -24.82 28.21
N GLY A 231 -6.03 -23.89 27.94
CA GLY A 231 -4.72 -24.21 27.38
C GLY A 231 -4.07 -23.04 26.63
N ALA A 232 -2.85 -23.25 26.15
CA ALA A 232 -2.25 -22.34 25.18
C ALA A 232 -3.01 -22.39 23.85
N VAL A 233 -3.03 -21.29 23.09
CA VAL A 233 -3.74 -21.20 21.79
C VAL A 233 -3.46 -22.39 20.89
N ASP A 234 -2.18 -22.76 20.75
CA ASP A 234 -1.75 -23.84 19.85
C ASP A 234 -2.13 -25.23 20.35
N ASP A 235 -2.42 -25.38 21.63
CA ASP A 235 -2.89 -26.64 22.21
C ASP A 235 -4.40 -26.78 22.15
N VAL A 236 -5.12 -25.66 22.14
CA VAL A 236 -6.60 -25.64 22.13
C VAL A 236 -7.16 -25.61 20.72
N PHE A 237 -6.51 -24.93 19.78
CA PHE A 237 -7.06 -24.69 18.45
C PHE A 237 -6.24 -25.35 17.33
N THR A 238 -6.91 -25.68 16.22
CA THR A 238 -6.21 -26.04 14.98
C THR A 238 -5.52 -24.79 14.39
N PRO A 239 -4.36 -24.88 13.73
CA PRO A 239 -3.74 -23.67 13.17
C PRO A 239 -4.56 -23.10 12.00
N TYR A 240 -4.84 -21.78 11.99
CA TYR A 240 -5.33 -21.10 10.77
C TYR A 240 -4.16 -20.76 9.82
N SER A 241 -2.99 -20.50 10.38
CA SER A 241 -1.72 -20.21 9.70
C SER A 241 -0.64 -21.15 10.24
N SER A 242 0.44 -21.37 9.49
CA SER A 242 1.66 -22.03 10.00
C SER A 242 2.34 -21.23 11.11
N ASN A 243 2.07 -19.92 11.23
CA ASN A 243 2.53 -19.03 12.29
C ASN A 243 1.34 -18.25 12.91
N PRO A 244 0.71 -18.76 13.98
CA PRO A 244 -0.45 -18.13 14.63
C PRO A 244 -0.15 -16.78 15.29
N PHE A 245 1.12 -16.39 15.41
CA PHE A 245 1.56 -15.08 15.92
C PHE A 245 2.24 -14.22 14.86
N GLY A 246 2.26 -14.67 13.60
CA GLY A 246 2.95 -14.01 12.49
C GLY A 246 2.27 -12.72 12.02
N ALA A 247 2.99 -11.95 11.21
CA ALA A 247 2.54 -10.65 10.70
C ALA A 247 1.21 -10.72 9.93
N ILE A 248 0.96 -11.81 9.22
CA ILE A 248 -0.31 -12.06 8.51
C ILE A 248 -1.46 -12.21 9.50
N THR A 249 -1.30 -13.04 10.54
CA THR A 249 -2.30 -13.22 11.58
C THR A 249 -2.60 -11.91 12.32
N ALA A 250 -1.56 -11.15 12.68
CA ALA A 250 -1.71 -9.85 13.31
C ALA A 250 -2.45 -8.83 12.40
N LYS A 251 -2.18 -8.85 11.09
CA LYS A 251 -2.88 -8.01 10.11
C LYS A 251 -4.34 -8.42 9.95
N TYR A 252 -4.62 -9.72 9.90
CA TYR A 252 -5.98 -10.24 9.81
C TYR A 252 -6.82 -9.80 11.03
N ALA A 253 -6.25 -9.88 12.23
CA ALA A 253 -6.88 -9.41 13.46
C ALA A 253 -7.18 -7.90 13.40
N ARG A 254 -6.22 -7.06 13.03
CA ARG A 254 -6.42 -5.59 12.87
C ARG A 254 -7.43 -5.22 11.80
N THR A 255 -7.61 -6.07 10.78
CA THR A 255 -8.61 -5.86 9.72
C THR A 255 -10.03 -6.20 10.20
N GLY A 256 -10.16 -6.84 11.37
CA GLY A 256 -11.43 -7.29 11.92
C GLY A 256 -11.75 -8.75 11.62
N GLY A 257 -10.76 -9.59 11.30
CA GLY A 257 -10.87 -11.06 11.18
C GLY A 257 -12.08 -11.58 10.40
N PRO A 258 -12.74 -12.68 10.84
CA PRO A 258 -13.97 -13.22 10.26
C PRO A 258 -15.11 -12.22 10.04
N ALA A 259 -15.24 -11.18 10.87
CA ALA A 259 -16.29 -10.16 10.72
C ALA A 259 -15.95 -9.10 9.66
N SER A 260 -14.69 -9.06 9.19
CA SER A 260 -14.25 -8.15 8.13
C SER A 260 -14.65 -8.64 6.74
N TRP A 261 -14.47 -7.78 5.74
CA TRP A 261 -14.67 -8.12 4.32
C TRP A 261 -13.80 -9.28 3.82
N LEU A 262 -12.70 -9.62 4.50
CA LEU A 262 -11.89 -10.79 4.16
C LEU A 262 -12.63 -12.10 4.46
N GLY A 263 -13.52 -12.11 5.46
CA GLY A 263 -14.20 -13.31 5.95
C GLY A 263 -13.22 -14.37 6.46
N ASN A 264 -13.69 -15.62 6.56
CA ASN A 264 -12.89 -16.74 7.07
C ASN A 264 -11.70 -17.07 6.16
N PRO A 265 -10.59 -17.61 6.72
CA PRO A 265 -9.47 -18.11 5.92
C PRO A 265 -9.91 -19.19 4.93
N ALA A 266 -9.36 -19.13 3.72
CA ALA A 266 -9.61 -20.07 2.63
C ALA A 266 -8.41 -21.00 2.37
N SER A 267 -7.23 -20.67 2.91
CA SER A 267 -6.03 -21.51 2.86
C SER A 267 -5.27 -21.45 4.19
N ARG A 268 -4.31 -22.36 4.35
CA ARG A 268 -3.20 -22.17 5.29
C ARG A 268 -2.29 -21.04 4.79
N GLU A 269 -1.49 -20.47 5.69
CA GLU A 269 -0.41 -19.56 5.29
C GLU A 269 0.66 -20.32 4.50
N VAL A 270 1.07 -19.74 3.38
CA VAL A 270 2.13 -20.23 2.49
C VAL A 270 3.34 -19.33 2.64
N THR A 271 4.47 -19.89 3.04
CA THR A 271 5.75 -19.21 3.21
C THR A 271 6.70 -19.54 2.06
N GLY A 272 7.84 -18.83 1.98
CA GLY A 272 8.86 -19.10 0.95
C GLY A 272 8.55 -18.48 -0.40
N LEU A 273 7.68 -17.46 -0.44
CA LEU A 273 7.53 -16.63 -1.63
C LEU A 273 8.80 -15.82 -1.89
N ARG A 274 8.88 -15.20 -3.08
CA ARG A 274 9.98 -14.32 -3.50
C ARG A 274 10.47 -13.41 -2.36
N SER A 275 11.77 -13.35 -2.15
CA SER A 275 12.40 -12.54 -1.09
C SER A 275 11.92 -12.90 0.33
N GLY A 276 11.62 -14.18 0.56
CA GLY A 276 11.20 -14.70 1.88
C GLY A 276 9.77 -14.35 2.27
N GLY A 277 8.93 -13.88 1.34
CA GLY A 277 7.56 -13.47 1.64
C GLY A 277 6.63 -14.63 2.00
N ALA A 278 5.42 -14.27 2.41
CA ALA A 278 4.36 -15.20 2.75
C ALA A 278 3.00 -14.67 2.29
N TYR A 279 2.01 -15.54 2.14
CA TYR A 279 0.63 -15.12 1.94
C TYR A 279 -0.37 -16.09 2.55
N GLN A 280 -1.58 -15.59 2.77
CA GLN A 280 -2.73 -16.41 3.10
C GLN A 280 -3.97 -15.93 2.34
N ALA A 281 -4.73 -16.87 1.79
CA ALA A 281 -6.00 -16.61 1.15
C ALA A 281 -7.15 -16.62 2.17
N PHE A 282 -8.10 -15.71 1.97
CA PHE A 282 -9.36 -15.59 2.70
C PHE A 282 -10.50 -15.55 1.70
N ARG A 283 -11.74 -15.80 2.14
CA ARG A 283 -12.90 -15.85 1.23
C ARG A 283 -13.07 -14.57 0.39
N GLY A 284 -12.84 -13.40 0.99
CA GLY A 284 -12.99 -12.11 0.32
C GLY A 284 -11.72 -11.55 -0.33
N GLY A 285 -10.54 -12.11 -0.03
CA GLY A 285 -9.26 -11.52 -0.45
C GLY A 285 -8.05 -12.30 0.00
N SER A 286 -6.91 -11.65 0.13
CA SER A 286 -5.67 -12.27 0.61
C SER A 286 -4.87 -11.28 1.43
N ILE A 287 -4.04 -11.78 2.33
CA ILE A 287 -3.01 -10.99 3.00
C ILE A 287 -1.66 -11.49 2.51
N TYR A 288 -0.85 -10.59 1.98
CA TYR A 288 0.54 -10.86 1.60
C TYR A 288 1.48 -10.15 2.57
N TRP A 289 2.56 -10.81 2.94
CA TRP A 289 3.63 -10.25 3.74
C TRP A 289 4.96 -10.30 2.98
N SER A 290 5.74 -9.24 3.12
CA SER A 290 7.16 -9.20 2.77
C SER A 290 7.88 -8.28 3.75
N ALA A 291 9.21 -8.42 3.87
CA ALA A 291 10.00 -7.55 4.73
C ALA A 291 9.86 -6.06 4.36
N ALA A 292 9.83 -5.74 3.06
CA ALA A 292 9.74 -4.36 2.57
C ALA A 292 8.33 -3.76 2.65
N GLY A 293 7.28 -4.56 2.40
CA GLY A 293 5.89 -4.07 2.35
C GLY A 293 5.09 -4.24 3.65
N GLY A 294 5.56 -5.10 4.56
CA GLY A 294 4.78 -5.59 5.69
C GLY A 294 3.59 -6.45 5.25
N ALA A 295 2.68 -6.75 6.18
CA ALA A 295 1.47 -7.53 5.89
C ALA A 295 0.34 -6.61 5.40
N ARG A 296 -0.12 -6.83 4.16
CA ARG A 296 -1.10 -5.98 3.46
C ARG A 296 -2.25 -6.80 2.89
N THR A 297 -3.46 -6.28 3.01
CA THR A 297 -4.65 -6.89 2.41
C THR A 297 -4.78 -6.52 0.95
N ILE A 298 -5.21 -7.47 0.12
CA ILE A 298 -5.47 -7.27 -1.31
C ILE A 298 -6.73 -8.02 -1.73
N GLY A 299 -7.59 -7.38 -2.52
CA GLY A 299 -8.89 -7.92 -2.92
C GLY A 299 -9.41 -7.34 -4.24
N GLY A 300 -10.59 -7.82 -4.65
CA GLY A 300 -11.35 -7.27 -5.78
C GLY A 300 -10.59 -7.16 -7.11
N ALA A 301 -10.97 -6.16 -7.91
CA ALA A 301 -10.41 -5.92 -9.25
C ALA A 301 -8.91 -5.58 -9.23
N ILE A 302 -8.43 -4.92 -8.17
CA ILE A 302 -7.01 -4.61 -8.00
C ILE A 302 -6.20 -5.90 -7.82
N ARG A 303 -6.68 -6.85 -6.99
CA ARG A 303 -6.06 -8.17 -6.86
C ARG A 303 -6.01 -8.90 -8.20
N SER A 304 -7.12 -8.92 -8.94
CA SER A 304 -7.17 -9.59 -10.24
C SER A 304 -6.18 -9.01 -11.23
N LYS A 305 -6.07 -7.67 -11.28
CA LYS A 305 -5.10 -6.98 -12.14
C LYS A 305 -3.65 -7.28 -11.73
N TRP A 306 -3.35 -7.21 -10.44
CA TRP A 306 -2.02 -7.53 -9.91
C TRP A 306 -1.63 -8.98 -10.19
N ALA A 307 -2.56 -9.93 -10.02
CA ALA A 307 -2.34 -11.34 -10.34
C ALA A 307 -2.04 -11.56 -11.83
N ALA A 308 -2.83 -10.94 -12.72
CA ALA A 308 -2.61 -10.99 -14.17
C ALA A 308 -1.24 -10.40 -14.58
N ALA A 309 -0.72 -9.44 -13.82
CA ALA A 309 0.60 -8.84 -14.03
C ALA A 309 1.76 -9.63 -13.37
N GLY A 310 1.53 -10.88 -12.98
CA GLY A 310 2.54 -11.77 -12.39
C GLY A 310 2.67 -11.68 -10.87
N ALA A 311 1.74 -11.01 -10.19
CA ALA A 311 1.70 -10.85 -8.74
C ALA A 311 3.06 -10.38 -8.15
N GLN A 312 3.51 -10.99 -7.05
CA GLN A 312 4.79 -10.66 -6.40
C GLN A 312 6.02 -10.96 -7.28
N ASN A 313 5.87 -11.82 -8.30
CA ASN A 313 6.93 -12.15 -9.24
C ASN A 313 7.01 -11.13 -10.38
N GLY A 314 5.92 -10.39 -10.63
CA GLY A 314 5.85 -9.32 -11.61
C GLY A 314 6.63 -8.06 -11.19
N ARG A 315 6.65 -7.07 -12.09
CA ARG A 315 7.38 -5.82 -11.89
C ARG A 315 6.79 -4.92 -10.79
N LEU A 316 5.55 -5.14 -10.35
CA LEU A 316 4.96 -4.41 -9.21
C LEU A 316 5.46 -4.93 -7.85
N GLY A 317 5.83 -6.21 -7.76
CA GLY A 317 6.23 -6.82 -6.49
C GLY A 317 5.08 -6.89 -5.47
N TYR A 318 5.43 -6.90 -4.18
CA TYR A 318 4.46 -7.00 -3.09
C TYR A 318 3.64 -5.71 -2.91
N PRO A 319 2.42 -5.81 -2.35
CA PRO A 319 1.68 -4.63 -1.91
C PRO A 319 2.45 -3.89 -0.81
N ALA A 320 2.47 -2.56 -0.90
CA ALA A 320 3.12 -1.65 0.05
C ALA A 320 2.11 -0.91 0.95
N SER A 321 0.84 -0.89 0.54
CA SER A 321 -0.29 -0.36 1.29
C SER A 321 -1.45 -1.35 1.27
N ASP A 322 -2.45 -1.15 2.13
CA ASP A 322 -3.77 -1.71 1.88
C ASP A 322 -4.47 -0.93 0.74
N GLU A 323 -5.62 -1.42 0.30
CA GLU A 323 -6.45 -0.72 -0.69
C GLU A 323 -7.08 0.54 -0.09
N GLY A 324 -6.76 1.70 -0.65
CA GLY A 324 -7.43 2.96 -0.35
C GLY A 324 -8.68 3.10 -1.20
N ARG A 325 -9.84 3.25 -0.56
CA ARG A 325 -11.15 3.46 -1.21
C ARG A 325 -11.58 4.92 -1.08
N GLY A 326 -12.59 5.32 -1.86
CA GLY A 326 -13.19 6.65 -1.78
C GLY A 326 -12.45 7.72 -2.58
N LEU A 327 -11.69 7.32 -3.61
CA LEU A 327 -11.19 8.26 -4.59
C LEU A 327 -12.35 8.85 -5.42
N THR A 328 -12.08 9.90 -6.20
CA THR A 328 -13.03 10.57 -7.09
C THR A 328 -13.90 9.57 -7.85
N ASN A 329 -15.21 9.82 -7.92
CA ASN A 329 -16.18 8.93 -8.57
C ASN A 329 -16.21 7.50 -8.01
N GLY A 330 -15.89 7.32 -6.72
CA GLY A 330 -15.93 6.03 -6.04
C GLY A 330 -14.79 5.08 -6.39
N GLY A 331 -13.68 5.60 -6.92
CA GLY A 331 -12.52 4.78 -7.27
C GLY A 331 -11.75 4.28 -6.05
N ALA A 332 -10.77 3.42 -6.34
CA ALA A 332 -9.87 2.84 -5.35
C ALA A 332 -8.44 2.79 -5.91
N TYR A 333 -7.46 2.65 -5.02
CA TYR A 333 -6.08 2.43 -5.39
C TYR A 333 -5.37 1.53 -4.40
N GLN A 334 -4.26 0.94 -4.85
CA GLN A 334 -3.32 0.28 -3.97
C GLN A 334 -1.89 0.55 -4.43
N SER A 335 -1.01 0.83 -3.48
CA SER A 335 0.42 0.95 -3.76
C SER A 335 1.11 -0.39 -3.60
N PHE A 336 2.05 -0.63 -4.50
CA PHE A 336 2.95 -1.78 -4.54
C PHE A 336 4.39 -1.24 -4.55
N LEU A 337 5.35 -2.08 -4.22
CA LEU A 337 6.76 -1.66 -4.17
C LEU A 337 7.25 -1.08 -5.52
N GLY A 338 6.73 -1.59 -6.64
CA GLY A 338 7.09 -1.15 -7.99
C GLY A 338 6.11 -0.16 -8.66
N GLY A 339 5.10 0.36 -7.95
CA GLY A 339 4.17 1.37 -8.47
C GLY A 339 2.75 1.27 -7.90
N ARG A 340 1.74 1.66 -8.68
CA ARG A 340 0.34 1.70 -8.19
C ARG A 340 -0.63 1.04 -9.17
N ILE A 341 -1.70 0.50 -8.61
CA ILE A 341 -2.90 0.14 -9.36
C ILE A 341 -4.01 1.07 -8.94
N HIS A 342 -4.66 1.73 -9.90
CA HIS A 342 -5.89 2.48 -9.67
C HIS A 342 -7.04 1.79 -10.36
N TRP A 343 -8.21 1.82 -9.72
CA TRP A 343 -9.46 1.28 -10.24
C TRP A 343 -10.54 2.35 -10.20
N SER A 344 -11.34 2.43 -11.25
CA SER A 344 -12.62 3.12 -11.26
C SER A 344 -13.67 2.25 -11.94
N ARG A 345 -14.96 2.51 -11.68
CA ARG A 345 -16.04 1.81 -12.38
C ARG A 345 -15.98 2.02 -13.90
N ALA A 346 -15.56 3.19 -14.35
CA ALA A 346 -15.53 3.56 -15.77
C ALA A 346 -14.34 2.96 -16.52
N THR A 347 -13.17 2.87 -15.88
CA THR A 347 -11.93 2.47 -16.58
C THR A 347 -11.45 1.08 -16.20
N GLY A 348 -11.89 0.49 -15.08
CA GLY A 348 -11.31 -0.74 -14.55
C GLY A 348 -9.97 -0.51 -13.86
N ALA A 349 -9.24 -1.60 -13.56
CA ALA A 349 -7.98 -1.54 -12.82
C ALA A 349 -6.77 -1.46 -13.77
N HIS A 350 -5.92 -0.45 -13.59
CA HIS A 350 -4.74 -0.20 -14.43
C HIS A 350 -3.50 0.10 -13.61
N ILE A 351 -2.37 -0.36 -14.14
CA ILE A 351 -1.05 -0.26 -13.53
C ILE A 351 -0.34 0.99 -14.04
N THR A 352 0.20 1.80 -13.13
CA THR A 352 1.01 2.98 -13.46
C THR A 352 2.29 2.97 -12.62
N ARG A 353 3.44 3.21 -13.24
CA ARG A 353 4.77 3.04 -12.61
C ARG A 353 5.77 4.10 -13.07
N GLY A 354 6.92 4.14 -12.40
CA GLY A 354 8.10 4.91 -12.82
C GLY A 354 7.82 6.40 -13.09
N GLY A 355 8.47 6.94 -14.13
CA GLY A 355 8.34 8.35 -14.51
C GLY A 355 6.92 8.76 -14.89
N ILE A 356 6.15 7.87 -15.51
CA ILE A 356 4.73 8.12 -15.84
C ILE A 356 3.90 8.29 -14.55
N LEU A 357 4.11 7.43 -13.54
CA LEU A 357 3.46 7.59 -12.24
C LEU A 357 3.83 8.91 -11.56
N ALA A 358 5.10 9.30 -11.61
CA ALA A 358 5.57 10.55 -11.03
C ALA A 358 4.94 11.77 -11.72
N ALA A 359 4.86 11.78 -13.05
CA ALA A 359 4.22 12.87 -13.78
C ALA A 359 2.70 12.93 -13.53
N TRP A 360 2.02 11.79 -13.50
CA TRP A 360 0.60 11.74 -13.18
C TRP A 360 0.32 12.20 -11.75
N ALA A 361 1.16 11.80 -10.79
CA ALA A 361 1.11 12.27 -9.41
C ALA A 361 1.24 13.80 -9.32
N ALA A 362 2.25 14.37 -10.00
CA ALA A 362 2.47 15.81 -10.06
C ALA A 362 1.31 16.57 -10.71
N SER A 363 0.54 15.90 -11.58
CA SER A 363 -0.68 16.47 -12.18
C SER A 363 -1.94 16.35 -11.32
N GLY A 364 -1.86 15.77 -10.12
CA GLY A 364 -2.99 15.61 -9.20
C GLY A 364 -3.71 14.26 -9.27
N TYR A 365 -3.08 13.23 -9.84
CA TYR A 365 -3.66 11.89 -10.04
C TYR A 365 -5.05 11.94 -10.70
N GLU A 366 -6.03 11.19 -10.18
CA GLU A 366 -7.40 11.11 -10.67
C GLU A 366 -8.21 12.41 -10.51
N ARG A 367 -7.73 13.33 -9.67
CA ARG A 367 -8.32 14.67 -9.49
C ARG A 367 -7.76 15.68 -10.50
N GLY A 368 -6.66 15.34 -11.14
CA GLY A 368 -6.02 16.16 -12.17
C GLY A 368 -6.75 16.13 -13.50
N VAL A 369 -6.25 16.95 -14.44
CA VAL A 369 -6.79 17.06 -15.81
C VAL A 369 -6.81 15.75 -16.60
N LEU A 370 -6.04 14.75 -16.17
CA LEU A 370 -5.95 13.45 -16.83
C LEU A 370 -7.02 12.45 -16.36
N GLY A 371 -7.55 12.59 -15.15
CA GLY A 371 -8.44 11.58 -14.57
C GLY A 371 -7.76 10.22 -14.36
N TYR A 372 -8.54 9.14 -14.46
CA TYR A 372 -8.05 7.77 -14.30
C TYR A 372 -7.29 7.25 -15.52
N PRO A 373 -6.32 6.34 -15.33
CA PRO A 373 -5.74 5.57 -16.44
C PRO A 373 -6.81 4.72 -17.15
N THR A 374 -6.67 4.60 -18.46
CA THR A 374 -7.53 3.80 -19.37
C THR A 374 -6.78 2.64 -20.01
N SER A 375 -5.46 2.62 -19.91
CA SER A 375 -4.59 1.49 -20.29
C SER A 375 -3.53 1.26 -19.21
N ASP A 376 -2.83 0.14 -19.28
CA ASP A 376 -1.51 0.05 -18.65
C ASP A 376 -0.46 0.83 -19.47
N GLU A 377 0.75 0.93 -18.94
CA GLU A 377 1.91 1.43 -19.67
C GLU A 377 2.30 0.50 -20.83
N THR A 378 2.38 1.06 -22.04
CA THR A 378 2.89 0.40 -23.25
C THR A 378 4.29 0.94 -23.56
N GLY A 379 5.29 0.06 -23.50
CA GLY A 379 6.66 0.38 -23.91
C GLY A 379 6.91 0.08 -25.40
N GLY A 380 8.14 0.31 -25.85
CA GLY A 380 8.58 -0.01 -27.21
C GLY A 380 8.35 1.12 -28.21
N LEU A 381 8.08 2.34 -27.75
CA LEU A 381 8.10 3.51 -28.62
C LEU A 381 9.55 3.84 -29.05
N LYS A 382 9.68 4.71 -30.05
CA LYS A 382 10.97 5.19 -30.58
C LYS A 382 11.97 5.54 -29.45
N ASP A 383 13.23 5.17 -29.62
CA ASP A 383 14.33 5.43 -28.67
C ASP A 383 14.08 4.91 -27.25
N GLY A 384 13.31 3.81 -27.12
CA GLY A 384 13.02 3.16 -25.85
C GLY A 384 11.96 3.85 -25.01
N GLY A 385 11.09 4.66 -25.64
CA GLY A 385 10.01 5.33 -24.94
C GLY A 385 8.84 4.42 -24.54
N SER A 386 7.95 4.98 -23.74
CA SER A 386 6.69 4.36 -23.33
C SER A 386 5.58 5.40 -23.26
N TYR A 387 4.34 4.94 -23.23
CA TYR A 387 3.19 5.79 -22.99
C TYR A 387 2.14 5.10 -22.14
N GLN A 388 1.24 5.90 -21.56
CA GLN A 388 0.03 5.41 -20.92
C GLN A 388 -1.12 6.36 -21.21
N THR A 389 -2.28 5.79 -21.52
CA THR A 389 -3.51 6.54 -21.78
C THR A 389 -4.31 6.78 -20.51
N PHE A 390 -4.91 7.96 -20.42
CA PHE A 390 -5.78 8.41 -19.35
C PHE A 390 -7.05 9.03 -19.96
N GLN A 391 -8.09 9.20 -19.15
CA GLN A 391 -9.36 9.77 -19.61
C GLN A 391 -9.21 11.13 -20.31
N GLY A 392 -8.32 11.99 -19.80
CA GLY A 392 -8.10 13.34 -20.29
C GLY A 392 -6.89 13.54 -21.20
N GLY A 393 -6.14 12.48 -21.54
CA GLY A 393 -4.92 12.61 -22.34
C GLY A 393 -3.99 11.40 -22.28
N ILE A 394 -2.74 11.60 -22.68
CA ILE A 394 -1.72 10.55 -22.70
C ILE A 394 -0.47 11.10 -22.03
N ILE A 395 0.20 10.28 -21.23
CA ILE A 395 1.56 10.59 -20.76
C ILE A 395 2.53 9.79 -21.61
N HIS A 396 3.45 10.47 -22.27
CA HIS A 396 4.58 9.86 -23.00
C HIS A 396 5.83 10.03 -22.17
N TRP A 397 6.67 9.01 -22.13
CA TRP A 397 7.97 9.04 -21.48
C TRP A 397 9.04 8.60 -22.47
N SER A 398 10.18 9.30 -22.47
CA SER A 398 11.40 8.82 -23.12
C SER A 398 12.61 9.09 -22.25
N PRO A 399 13.73 8.35 -22.42
CA PRO A 399 14.96 8.61 -21.68
C PRO A 399 15.45 10.07 -21.82
N ALA A 400 15.25 10.67 -23.00
CA ALA A 400 15.73 12.02 -23.30
C ALA A 400 14.86 13.14 -22.72
N THR A 401 13.54 12.94 -22.59
CA THR A 401 12.60 14.03 -22.27
C THR A 401 11.87 13.88 -20.94
N GLY A 402 11.94 12.69 -20.33
CA GLY A 402 11.13 12.33 -19.17
C GLY A 402 9.65 12.17 -19.54
N ALA A 403 8.78 12.14 -18.53
CA ALA A 403 7.34 11.95 -18.72
C ALA A 403 6.64 13.30 -18.96
N ARG A 404 5.92 13.42 -20.08
CA ARG A 404 5.18 14.62 -20.50
C ARG A 404 3.76 14.29 -20.90
N ILE A 405 2.86 15.19 -20.53
CA ILE A 405 1.42 15.08 -20.79
C ILE A 405 1.13 15.66 -22.18
N THR A 406 0.42 14.91 -23.02
CA THR A 406 -0.13 15.40 -24.29
C THR A 406 -1.65 15.19 -24.30
N ARG A 407 -2.40 16.20 -24.74
CA ARG A 407 -3.87 16.19 -24.73
C ARG A 407 -4.47 17.03 -25.86
N GLY A 408 -5.79 16.92 -26.03
CA GLY A 408 -6.59 17.81 -26.89
C GLY A 408 -6.09 17.94 -28.34
N ALA A 409 -6.34 19.12 -28.92
CA ALA A 409 -6.02 19.42 -30.32
C ALA A 409 -4.51 19.40 -30.61
N ILE A 410 -3.68 19.78 -29.65
CA ILE A 410 -2.22 19.72 -29.79
C ILE A 410 -1.75 18.28 -29.97
N ARG A 411 -2.22 17.35 -29.12
CA ARG A 411 -1.92 15.92 -29.28
C ARG A 411 -2.43 15.37 -30.60
N THR A 412 -3.64 15.76 -31.03
CA THR A 412 -4.19 15.33 -32.32
C THR A 412 -3.32 15.79 -33.49
N ALA A 413 -2.84 17.04 -33.48
CA ALA A 413 -1.93 17.55 -34.50
C ALA A 413 -0.57 16.84 -34.48
N TRP A 414 -0.02 16.59 -33.29
CA TRP A 414 1.23 15.84 -33.14
C TRP A 414 1.09 14.40 -33.66
N ALA A 415 -0.01 13.72 -33.33
CA ALA A 415 -0.31 12.37 -33.84
C ALA A 415 -0.45 12.36 -35.36
N GLY A 416 -1.14 13.34 -35.95
CA GLY A 416 -1.25 13.51 -37.40
C GLY A 416 0.08 13.80 -38.10
N ALA A 417 1.07 14.30 -37.37
CA ALA A 417 2.43 14.56 -37.86
C ALA A 417 3.40 13.38 -37.62
N GLY A 418 2.89 12.20 -37.25
CA GLY A 418 3.70 10.99 -37.04
C GLY A 418 4.20 10.79 -35.61
N SER A 419 3.67 11.52 -34.63
CA SER A 419 4.03 11.39 -33.20
C SER A 419 5.56 11.47 -32.98
N GLU A 420 6.13 10.60 -32.16
CA GLU A 420 7.56 10.52 -31.88
C GLU A 420 8.41 10.11 -33.10
N HIS A 421 7.79 9.50 -34.11
CA HIS A 421 8.46 9.16 -35.38
C HIS A 421 8.49 10.35 -36.36
N GLY A 422 7.67 11.37 -36.12
CA GLY A 422 7.65 12.60 -36.90
C GLY A 422 8.84 13.52 -36.61
N THR A 423 8.97 14.59 -37.40
CA THR A 423 10.05 15.58 -37.25
C THR A 423 10.03 16.32 -35.92
N LEU A 424 8.90 16.33 -35.21
CA LEU A 424 8.78 16.93 -33.88
C LEU A 424 9.42 16.07 -32.78
N GLY A 425 9.46 14.75 -32.93
CA GLY A 425 9.92 13.85 -31.88
C GLY A 425 9.04 13.90 -30.62
N TYR A 426 9.64 13.59 -29.47
CA TYR A 426 8.93 13.59 -28.18
C TYR A 426 8.63 15.00 -27.67
N PRO A 427 7.54 15.19 -26.89
CA PRO A 427 7.32 16.40 -26.12
C PRO A 427 8.47 16.65 -25.13
N THR A 428 8.89 17.90 -24.98
CA THR A 428 9.94 18.33 -24.01
C THR A 428 9.36 19.04 -22.79
N GLY A 429 8.10 19.47 -22.88
CA GLY A 429 7.33 20.08 -21.80
C GLY A 429 5.87 19.64 -21.83
N ASN A 430 5.14 19.90 -20.74
CA ASN A 430 3.68 19.82 -20.77
C ASN A 430 3.11 21.00 -21.56
N GLU A 431 1.85 20.90 -21.95
CA GLU A 431 1.12 22.03 -22.53
C GLU A 431 1.04 23.22 -21.55
N TYR A 432 1.22 24.43 -22.06
CA TYR A 432 1.17 25.69 -21.29
C TYR A 432 0.32 26.74 -22.01
N ALA A 433 -0.23 27.69 -21.24
CA ALA A 433 -1.00 28.80 -21.79
C ALA A 433 -0.11 29.70 -22.66
N PHE A 434 -0.55 29.99 -23.89
CA PHE A 434 0.23 30.77 -24.85
C PHE A 434 -0.67 31.54 -25.82
N SER A 435 -0.48 32.86 -25.91
CA SER A 435 -1.10 33.74 -26.92
C SER A 435 -2.64 33.61 -27.04
N GLY A 436 -3.35 33.52 -25.90
CA GLY A 436 -4.81 33.37 -25.86
C GLY A 436 -5.31 31.93 -26.11
N GLY A 437 -4.39 30.97 -26.22
CA GLY A 437 -4.69 29.54 -26.27
C GLY A 437 -3.61 28.74 -25.55
N ALA A 438 -3.06 27.74 -26.22
CA ALA A 438 -2.08 26.83 -25.64
C ALA A 438 -0.90 26.57 -26.58
N ALA A 439 0.23 26.16 -26.03
CA ALA A 439 1.33 25.63 -26.80
C ALA A 439 1.99 24.45 -26.08
N GLN A 440 2.66 23.61 -26.84
CA GLN A 440 3.50 22.55 -26.30
C GLN A 440 4.78 22.45 -27.12
N ASP A 441 5.89 22.31 -26.41
CA ASP A 441 7.21 22.17 -27.01
C ASP A 441 7.58 20.70 -27.17
N PHE A 442 8.22 20.43 -28.30
CA PHE A 442 8.73 19.13 -28.73
C PHE A 442 10.21 19.28 -29.09
N GLN A 443 10.91 18.16 -29.22
CA GLN A 443 12.33 18.14 -29.58
C GLN A 443 12.60 18.96 -30.85
N GLY A 444 11.82 18.74 -31.91
CA GLY A 444 11.98 19.35 -33.23
C GLY A 444 11.14 20.61 -33.49
N GLY A 445 10.39 21.13 -32.52
CA GLY A 445 9.53 22.29 -32.75
C GLY A 445 8.54 22.60 -31.64
N THR A 446 7.50 23.35 -31.99
CA THR A 446 6.41 23.74 -31.08
C THR A 446 5.09 23.56 -31.82
N ILE A 447 4.05 23.10 -31.12
CA ILE A 447 2.68 23.18 -31.61
C ILE A 447 1.98 24.27 -30.83
N THR A 448 1.40 25.25 -31.53
CA THR A 448 0.54 26.28 -30.93
C THR A 448 -0.91 26.01 -31.28
N TRP A 449 -1.84 26.34 -30.39
CA TRP A 449 -3.27 26.17 -30.60
C TRP A 449 -4.04 27.38 -30.09
N THR A 450 -5.02 27.83 -30.88
CA THR A 450 -6.08 28.74 -30.45
C THR A 450 -7.42 28.26 -31.00
N ALA A 451 -8.52 28.77 -30.47
CA ALA A 451 -9.85 28.48 -30.99
C ALA A 451 -10.01 28.96 -32.46
N GLN A 452 -9.34 30.06 -32.82
CA GLN A 452 -9.42 30.68 -34.14
C GLN A 452 -8.55 29.94 -35.17
N SER A 453 -7.31 29.60 -34.82
CA SER A 453 -6.35 29.06 -35.77
C SER A 453 -6.27 27.53 -35.76
N GLY A 454 -6.83 26.87 -34.75
CA GLY A 454 -6.59 25.45 -34.50
C GLY A 454 -5.14 25.18 -34.14
N ALA A 455 -4.73 23.90 -34.18
CA ALA A 455 -3.37 23.50 -33.85
C ALA A 455 -2.44 23.67 -35.06
N ARG A 456 -1.33 24.40 -34.89
CA ARG A 456 -0.35 24.71 -35.92
C ARG A 456 1.04 24.30 -35.47
N ILE A 457 1.69 23.49 -36.29
CA ILE A 457 3.06 23.03 -36.10
C ILE A 457 4.02 24.12 -36.58
N VAL A 458 5.02 24.44 -35.77
CA VAL A 458 6.10 25.37 -36.06
C VAL A 458 7.42 24.61 -35.83
N ALA A 459 8.09 24.20 -36.90
CA ALA A 459 9.22 23.28 -36.84
C ALA A 459 10.38 23.72 -37.76
N GLY A 460 11.49 22.96 -37.74
CA GLY A 460 12.66 23.25 -38.57
C GLY A 460 13.28 24.62 -38.28
N ALA A 461 13.84 25.26 -39.31
CA ALA A 461 14.48 26.56 -39.18
C ALA A 461 13.50 27.68 -38.74
N ILE A 462 12.26 27.63 -39.24
CA ILE A 462 11.20 28.55 -38.81
C ILE A 462 10.88 28.34 -37.33
N GLY A 463 10.76 27.09 -36.88
CA GLY A 463 10.55 26.73 -35.48
C GLY A 463 11.70 27.15 -34.57
N ALA A 464 12.95 26.99 -35.01
CA ALA A 464 14.12 27.45 -34.27
C ALA A 464 14.09 28.98 -34.09
N LYS A 465 13.75 29.73 -35.15
CA LYS A 465 13.58 31.18 -35.08
C LYS A 465 12.42 31.58 -34.17
N PHE A 466 11.28 30.90 -34.28
CA PHE A 466 10.10 31.14 -33.45
C PHE A 466 10.37 30.89 -31.96
N LYS A 467 11.19 29.89 -31.60
CA LYS A 467 11.60 29.66 -30.21
C LYS A 467 12.27 30.88 -29.59
N ALA A 468 13.04 31.64 -30.36
CA ALA A 468 13.66 32.91 -29.93
C ALA A 468 12.71 34.13 -30.02
N ALA A 469 11.61 34.03 -30.78
CA ALA A 469 10.72 35.14 -31.11
C ALA A 469 9.26 34.88 -30.71
N ARG A 470 9.03 34.39 -29.49
CA ARG A 470 7.69 34.04 -28.97
C ARG A 470 6.71 35.21 -28.89
N THR A 471 7.21 36.44 -28.93
CA THR A 471 6.40 37.68 -28.97
C THR A 471 5.54 37.78 -30.23
N LEU A 472 5.86 37.05 -31.30
CA LEU A 472 5.04 36.96 -32.51
C LEU A 472 3.63 36.37 -32.28
N GLY A 473 3.44 35.69 -31.15
CA GLY A 473 2.19 35.03 -30.79
C GLY A 473 1.99 33.68 -31.47
N HIS A 474 0.77 33.15 -31.41
CA HIS A 474 0.44 31.85 -32.01
C HIS A 474 0.57 31.88 -33.54
N ALA A 475 0.86 30.71 -34.12
CA ALA A 475 0.87 30.57 -35.57
C ALA A 475 -0.57 30.56 -36.10
N ILE A 476 -0.80 31.32 -37.18
CA ILE A 476 -2.11 31.45 -37.84
C ILE A 476 -2.19 30.59 -39.11
N THR A 477 -1.05 30.24 -39.72
CA THR A 477 -0.97 29.34 -40.87
C THR A 477 -0.16 28.09 -40.53
N ASN A 478 -0.31 27.04 -41.34
CA ASN A 478 0.74 26.03 -41.46
C ASN A 478 1.98 26.66 -42.13
N GLU A 479 3.09 25.94 -42.16
CA GLU A 479 4.25 26.32 -42.95
C GLU A 479 3.95 26.14 -44.45
N LEU A 480 4.02 27.23 -45.21
CA LEU A 480 3.64 27.31 -46.62
C LEU A 480 4.87 27.53 -47.52
N SER A 481 4.82 27.01 -48.74
CA SER A 481 5.83 27.29 -49.77
C SER A 481 5.70 28.73 -50.29
N THR A 482 6.83 29.36 -50.61
CA THR A 482 6.87 30.63 -51.34
C THR A 482 6.78 30.46 -52.86
N GLY A 483 6.78 29.22 -53.36
CA GLY A 483 6.80 28.90 -54.79
C GLY A 483 8.20 28.83 -55.41
N VAL A 484 9.22 29.39 -54.74
CA VAL A 484 10.61 29.44 -55.24
C VAL A 484 11.63 29.09 -54.16
N GLY A 485 11.62 27.83 -53.73
CA GLY A 485 12.65 27.29 -52.81
C GLY A 485 12.56 27.76 -51.36
N GLY A 486 11.85 28.85 -51.06
CA GLY A 486 11.63 29.34 -49.70
C GLY A 486 10.33 28.87 -49.08
N ARG A 487 10.22 29.02 -47.76
CA ARG A 487 9.03 28.70 -46.96
C ARG A 487 8.68 29.87 -46.05
N TYR A 488 7.44 29.97 -45.62
CA TYR A 488 7.04 30.98 -44.64
C TYR A 488 5.92 30.47 -43.74
N GLN A 489 5.80 31.10 -42.58
CA GLN A 489 4.69 30.88 -41.67
C GLN A 489 4.20 32.19 -41.07
N GLY A 490 2.88 32.35 -41.01
CA GLY A 490 2.24 33.50 -40.39
C GLY A 490 1.99 33.27 -38.91
N PHE A 491 2.15 34.33 -38.14
CA PHE A 491 1.90 34.44 -36.70
C PHE A 491 0.99 35.64 -36.43
N ARG A 492 0.46 35.73 -35.20
CA ARG A 492 -0.48 36.79 -34.79
C ARG A 492 0.00 38.20 -35.16
N THR A 493 1.30 38.50 -34.99
CA THR A 493 1.82 39.86 -35.21
C THR A 493 2.90 39.96 -36.30
N GLY A 494 3.12 38.90 -37.09
CA GLY A 494 4.16 38.93 -38.12
C GLY A 494 4.33 37.60 -38.84
N TYR A 495 5.42 37.50 -39.61
CA TYR A 495 5.75 36.33 -40.40
C TYR A 495 7.19 35.92 -40.14
N ILE A 496 7.48 34.63 -40.25
CA ILE A 496 8.85 34.14 -40.40
C ILE A 496 8.99 33.59 -41.81
N ILE A 497 9.95 34.10 -42.56
CA ILE A 497 10.27 33.68 -43.93
C ILE A 497 11.64 33.00 -43.89
N TRP A 498 11.74 31.82 -44.49
CA TRP A 498 12.95 31.03 -44.57
C TRP A 498 13.34 30.75 -46.02
N HIS A 499 14.64 30.79 -46.29
CA HIS A 499 15.25 30.26 -47.50
C HIS A 499 16.58 29.60 -47.15
N SER A 500 17.02 28.60 -47.93
CA SER A 500 18.26 27.87 -47.65
C SER A 500 19.51 28.76 -47.68
N ALA A 501 19.52 29.79 -48.55
CA ALA A 501 20.65 30.71 -48.68
C ALA A 501 20.72 31.77 -47.57
N THR A 502 19.61 32.13 -46.95
CA THR A 502 19.56 33.27 -46.01
C THR A 502 19.18 32.89 -44.59
N GLY A 503 18.58 31.72 -44.37
CA GLY A 503 18.04 31.33 -43.06
C GLY A 503 16.64 31.89 -42.82
N ALA A 504 16.19 31.85 -41.56
CA ALA A 504 14.84 32.23 -41.15
C ALA A 504 14.82 33.62 -40.50
N HIS A 505 14.00 34.52 -41.04
CA HIS A 505 13.94 35.93 -40.64
C HIS A 505 12.51 36.40 -40.42
N ILE A 506 12.34 37.32 -39.48
CA ILE A 506 11.06 37.88 -39.09
C ILE A 506 10.73 39.07 -40.00
N SER A 507 9.52 39.10 -40.54
CA SER A 507 8.98 40.23 -41.30
C SER A 507 7.69 40.74 -40.66
N THR A 508 7.51 42.05 -40.62
CA THR A 508 6.22 42.65 -40.26
C THR A 508 5.20 42.41 -41.38
N PRO A 509 3.89 42.49 -41.10
CA PRO A 509 2.87 42.36 -42.14
C PRO A 509 3.04 43.35 -43.28
N ALA A 510 3.38 44.61 -42.97
CA ALA A 510 3.58 45.67 -43.96
C ALA A 510 4.82 45.40 -44.84
N LEU A 511 5.95 45.02 -44.25
CA LEU A 511 7.18 44.70 -44.98
C LEU A 511 7.00 43.46 -45.87
N ARG A 512 6.31 42.42 -45.39
CA ARG A 512 6.00 41.25 -46.21
C ARG A 512 5.08 41.61 -47.38
N ALA A 513 4.07 42.46 -47.16
CA ALA A 513 3.17 42.89 -48.22
C ALA A 513 3.93 43.67 -49.30
N ALA A 514 4.80 44.60 -48.91
CA ALA A 514 5.69 45.33 -49.81
C ALA A 514 6.62 44.39 -50.59
N TRP A 515 7.21 43.40 -49.92
CA TRP A 515 8.06 42.39 -50.56
C TRP A 515 7.31 41.55 -51.60
N ILE A 516 6.08 41.12 -51.30
CA ILE A 516 5.24 40.40 -52.27
C ILE A 516 4.89 41.29 -53.46
N ALA A 517 4.55 42.56 -53.23
CA ALA A 517 4.28 43.52 -54.30
C ALA A 517 5.51 43.77 -55.19
N ALA A 518 6.71 43.67 -54.63
CA ALA A 518 7.98 43.70 -55.36
C ALA A 518 8.34 42.35 -56.03
N GLY A 519 7.42 41.39 -56.13
CA GLY A 519 7.64 40.10 -56.79
C GLY A 519 8.10 38.97 -55.87
N GLY A 520 8.14 39.18 -54.55
CA GLY A 520 8.48 38.15 -53.56
C GLY A 520 9.87 37.53 -53.80
N GLY A 521 9.98 36.21 -53.58
CA GLY A 521 11.25 35.49 -53.77
C GLY A 521 11.72 35.40 -55.22
N THR A 522 10.83 35.67 -56.19
CA THR A 522 11.16 35.82 -57.63
C THR A 522 11.52 37.25 -58.03
N GLY A 523 11.27 38.20 -57.13
CA GLY A 523 11.50 39.61 -57.37
C GLY A 523 12.98 39.98 -57.28
N PRO A 524 13.33 41.21 -57.70
CA PRO A 524 14.72 41.68 -57.75
C PRO A 524 15.41 41.74 -56.38
N LEU A 525 14.66 41.70 -55.27
CA LEU A 525 15.23 41.72 -53.91
C LEU A 525 15.72 40.35 -53.43
N GLY A 526 15.14 39.24 -53.92
CA GLY A 526 15.34 37.91 -53.34
C GLY A 526 14.71 37.76 -51.94
N PHE A 527 15.29 36.92 -51.09
CA PHE A 527 14.79 36.62 -49.74
C PHE A 527 15.35 37.56 -48.66
N PRO A 528 14.66 37.73 -47.51
CA PRO A 528 15.21 38.48 -46.38
C PRO A 528 16.54 37.90 -45.90
N THR A 529 17.47 38.78 -45.52
CA THR A 529 18.80 38.44 -44.95
C THR A 529 18.92 38.79 -43.47
N GLY A 530 17.97 39.55 -42.92
CA GLY A 530 17.88 39.88 -41.50
C GLY A 530 16.43 40.07 -41.03
N ASP A 531 16.24 40.08 -39.71
CA ASP A 531 14.95 40.41 -39.10
C ASP A 531 14.57 41.87 -39.37
N ALA A 532 13.27 42.13 -39.48
CA ALA A 532 12.75 43.49 -39.62
C ALA A 532 13.11 44.36 -38.41
N ALA A 533 13.73 45.51 -38.68
CA ALA A 533 14.01 46.56 -37.70
C ALA A 533 12.92 47.65 -37.82
N GLY A 534 11.78 47.41 -37.18
CA GLY A 534 10.60 48.28 -37.30
C GLY A 534 10.04 48.26 -38.72
N SER A 535 10.23 49.35 -39.45
CA SER A 535 9.76 49.53 -40.83
C SER A 535 10.84 49.32 -41.89
N LEU A 536 12.00 48.77 -41.52
CA LEU A 536 13.10 48.46 -42.42
C LEU A 536 13.40 46.96 -42.45
N GLN A 537 13.68 46.40 -43.62
CA GLN A 537 14.21 45.04 -43.76
C GLN A 537 15.18 44.92 -44.94
N GLU A 538 16.27 44.17 -44.69
CA GLU A 538 17.31 43.84 -45.65
C GLU A 538 17.01 42.51 -46.36
N TYR A 539 17.36 42.44 -47.64
CA TYR A 539 17.17 41.31 -48.55
C TYR A 539 18.49 40.99 -49.28
N GLN A 540 18.51 39.97 -50.13
CA GLN A 540 19.73 39.51 -50.81
C GLN A 540 20.33 40.55 -51.75
N HIS A 541 19.50 41.40 -52.35
CA HIS A 541 19.89 42.35 -53.39
C HIS A 541 19.30 43.74 -53.16
N GLY A 542 19.10 44.12 -51.89
CA GLY A 542 18.59 45.43 -51.53
C GLY A 542 17.76 45.43 -50.24
N ARG A 543 16.96 46.48 -50.06
CA ARG A 543 16.16 46.71 -48.84
C ARG A 543 14.79 47.31 -49.12
N ILE A 544 13.89 47.14 -48.16
CA ILE A 544 12.58 47.81 -48.12
C ILE A 544 12.52 48.67 -46.85
N ALA A 545 12.17 49.95 -47.02
CA ALA A 545 11.86 50.88 -45.93
C ALA A 545 10.44 51.42 -46.08
N ILE A 546 9.67 51.47 -44.99
CA ILE A 546 8.32 52.05 -44.95
C ILE A 546 8.36 53.30 -44.06
N ALA A 547 8.11 54.46 -44.65
CA ALA A 547 8.04 55.72 -43.92
C ALA A 547 6.78 55.81 -43.06
N ALA A 548 6.74 56.78 -42.13
CA ALA A 548 5.63 56.95 -41.19
C ALA A 548 4.28 57.29 -41.88
N ASP A 549 4.34 57.89 -43.07
CA ASP A 549 3.19 58.17 -43.94
C ASP A 549 2.72 56.95 -44.75
N GLY A 550 3.40 55.79 -44.60
CA GLY A 550 3.12 54.57 -45.34
C GLY A 550 3.86 54.44 -46.67
N THR A 551 4.68 55.43 -47.06
CA THR A 551 5.44 55.40 -48.31
C THR A 551 6.45 54.24 -48.29
N VAL A 552 6.32 53.32 -49.25
CA VAL A 552 7.21 52.16 -49.41
C VAL A 552 8.34 52.51 -50.37
N THR A 553 9.58 52.44 -49.89
CA THR A 553 10.78 52.61 -50.71
C THR A 553 11.49 51.27 -50.87
N VAL A 554 11.67 50.84 -52.11
CA VAL A 554 12.49 49.67 -52.47
C VAL A 554 13.80 50.17 -53.05
N THR A 555 14.92 49.81 -52.44
CA THR A 555 16.26 50.15 -52.93
C THR A 555 16.97 48.87 -53.33
N LEU A 556 17.42 48.75 -54.58
CA LEU A 556 18.23 47.64 -55.05
C LEU A 556 19.71 47.94 -54.87
N ASP A 557 20.49 46.91 -54.55
CA ASP A 557 21.94 47.02 -54.52
C ASP A 557 22.48 47.33 -55.92
N PRO A 558 23.57 48.11 -56.03
CA PRO A 558 24.21 48.33 -57.31
C PRO A 558 24.67 46.99 -57.90
N PRO A 559 24.59 46.82 -59.24
CA PRO A 559 25.09 45.61 -59.88
C PRO A 559 26.58 45.41 -59.51
N PRO A 560 27.04 44.16 -59.31
CA PRO A 560 28.43 43.90 -58.97
C PRO A 560 29.32 44.56 -60.03
N SER A 561 30.23 45.44 -59.61
CA SER A 561 31.14 46.12 -60.52
C SER A 561 31.91 45.07 -61.32
N SER A 562 31.76 45.07 -62.63
CA SER A 562 32.65 44.31 -63.52
C SER A 562 34.09 44.71 -63.18
N ALA A 563 34.86 43.77 -62.63
CA ALA A 563 36.29 43.96 -62.44
C ALA A 563 36.93 44.40 -63.78
N PRO A 564 37.89 45.34 -63.78
CA PRO A 564 38.53 45.75 -65.01
C PRO A 564 39.28 44.55 -65.61
N THR A 565 38.98 44.26 -66.87
CA THR A 565 39.68 43.29 -67.70
C THR A 565 41.18 43.56 -67.61
N ALA A 566 41.95 42.60 -67.09
CA ALA A 566 43.40 42.71 -67.03
C ALA A 566 43.96 42.90 -68.44
N ALA A 567 44.77 43.95 -68.60
CA ALA A 567 45.52 44.24 -69.81
C ALA A 567 46.44 43.08 -70.18
N ALA A 568 46.56 42.83 -71.49
CA ALA A 568 47.45 41.83 -72.08
C ALA A 568 48.91 42.05 -71.62
N PRO A 569 49.67 40.99 -71.30
CA PRO A 569 51.09 41.12 -71.02
C PRO A 569 51.89 41.29 -72.32
N ALA A 570 52.74 42.31 -72.36
CA ALA A 570 53.81 42.47 -73.34
C ALA A 570 54.95 41.45 -73.06
N PRO A 571 55.73 41.04 -74.07
CA PRO A 571 56.60 39.88 -73.99
C PRO A 571 57.94 40.20 -73.32
N THR A 572 58.44 39.29 -72.50
CA THR A 572 59.82 39.31 -72.00
C THR A 572 60.48 37.94 -72.20
N THR A 573 61.54 37.98 -72.99
CA THR A 573 62.50 36.93 -73.33
C THR A 573 63.47 36.63 -72.19
N VAL A 574 63.72 35.36 -71.86
CA VAL A 574 64.93 34.87 -71.11
C VAL A 574 65.21 33.40 -71.51
N PRO A 575 66.48 32.94 -71.58
CA PRO A 575 66.97 32.02 -72.63
C PRO A 575 67.13 30.54 -72.24
N THR A 576 67.62 29.83 -73.25
CA THR A 576 67.86 28.40 -73.54
C THR A 576 68.50 27.53 -72.46
N ALA A 577 68.11 26.26 -72.50
CA ALA A 577 68.54 25.13 -71.70
C ALA A 577 69.99 24.66 -71.92
N THR A 578 70.55 24.01 -70.90
CA THR A 578 71.61 23.00 -71.03
C THR A 578 71.23 21.75 -70.21
N PRO A 579 71.35 20.52 -70.76
CA PRO A 579 70.87 19.29 -70.12
C PRO A 579 72.02 18.39 -69.61
N THR A 580 71.81 17.58 -68.57
CA THR A 580 72.57 16.32 -68.31
C THR A 580 71.93 15.50 -67.16
N PRO A 581 72.22 14.18 -66.98
CA PRO A 581 71.51 13.09 -67.65
C PRO A 581 70.96 12.02 -66.66
N ALA A 582 70.29 11.02 -67.23
CA ALA A 582 69.79 9.82 -66.57
C ALA A 582 70.88 8.80 -66.19
N GLY A 583 70.60 7.96 -65.18
CA GLY A 583 71.25 6.67 -64.97
C GLY A 583 71.11 6.12 -63.55
N GLY A 584 70.49 4.95 -63.39
CA GLY A 584 70.44 4.16 -62.16
C GLY A 584 69.15 3.41 -61.96
#